data_AF-A0A7W1U1G4-F1
#
_entry.id   AF-A0A7W1U1G4-F1
#
_cell.length_a   1.000
_cell.length_b   1.000
_cell.length_c   1.000
_cell.angle_alpha   90.00
_cell.angle_beta   90.00
_cell.angle_gamma   90.00
#
_symmetry.space_group_name_H-M   'P 1'
#
loop_
_entity.id
_entity.type
_entity.pdbx_description
1 polymer ?
#
loop_
_entity_poly.entity_id
_entity_poly.type
_entity_poly.pdbx_seq_one_letter_code
_entity_poly.pdbx_strand_id
1 'polypeptide(L)'
;MSKKSMQYEKDEHGKEVLLKNGSLQVMMEWEKPYMEACINALKPAGDVLEIGFGLGYSANCIQKFKPKSHTIVECDPVVLEKAKAWAKTHPGVKIVEGTWQEKLDSLGKFDTIFFDDYSPLSNADIKELQTDSAEGKKLAAEANKAKDSLAAALKQFRGVKFSDEDLQDFSKQVLLKQGVTVDYVHSFIDDLETWGNIDSKQKEAFITQLNSQAKKLKTSPTQSWQQSKQIGDRFVIFAEACLDKHMKPHAKLSAYMGSPESKLKHPEFQKRILSRKDISYNENPISVSVPDNCSYFEGNKALVIVIEKK
;
A
#
# COMPACT_ATOMS: atom_id res chain seq x y z
N MET A 1 11.49 8.98 20.78
CA MET A 1 10.25 8.23 20.47
C MET A 1 9.12 9.24 20.32
N SER A 2 8.85 9.71 19.10
CA SER A 2 7.68 10.57 18.83
C SER A 2 6.63 9.69 18.15
N LYS A 3 5.43 9.63 18.73
CA LYS A 3 4.30 8.80 18.29
C LYS A 3 3.84 9.27 16.90
N LYS A 4 4.00 8.41 15.89
CA LYS A 4 3.21 8.49 14.65
C LYS A 4 1.77 8.06 14.99
N SER A 5 0.94 8.95 15.54
CA SER A 5 -0.42 8.60 15.98
C SER A 5 -1.48 9.20 15.07
N MET A 6 -2.45 8.37 14.68
CA MET A 6 -3.72 8.82 14.14
C MET A 6 -4.55 9.54 15.21
N GLN A 7 -5.38 10.49 14.79
CA GLN A 7 -6.24 11.29 15.67
C GLN A 7 -7.56 11.60 14.96
N TYR A 8 -8.68 11.48 15.68
CA TYR A 8 -9.98 11.95 15.19
C TYR A 8 -10.18 13.40 15.63
N GLU A 9 -10.53 14.27 14.69
CA GLU A 9 -10.86 15.68 14.94
C GLU A 9 -12.17 16.07 14.25
N LYS A 10 -12.54 17.35 14.37
CA LYS A 10 -13.65 17.94 13.61
C LYS A 10 -13.13 19.05 12.71
N ASP A 11 -13.61 19.09 11.48
CA ASP A 11 -13.39 20.22 10.58
C ASP A 11 -14.23 21.45 10.97
N GLU A 12 -14.09 22.53 10.20
CA GLU A 12 -14.83 23.78 10.38
C GLU A 12 -16.37 23.64 10.26
N HIS A 13 -16.85 22.55 9.66
CA HIS A 13 -18.26 22.22 9.52
C HIS A 13 -18.73 21.22 10.60
N GLY A 14 -17.87 20.89 11.57
CA GLY A 14 -18.16 19.96 12.65
C GLY A 14 -18.17 18.49 12.22
N LYS A 15 -17.65 18.17 11.04
CA LYS A 15 -17.58 16.82 10.48
C LYS A 15 -16.31 16.15 10.93
N GLU A 16 -16.40 14.86 11.18
CA GLU A 16 -15.28 14.10 11.69
C GLU A 16 -14.23 13.88 10.61
N VAL A 17 -12.96 14.06 10.99
CA VAL A 17 -11.80 13.87 10.13
C VAL A 17 -10.80 12.95 10.83
N LEU A 18 -10.12 12.10 10.06
CA LEU A 18 -9.03 11.27 10.56
C LEU A 18 -7.71 11.89 10.08
N LEU A 19 -6.88 12.31 11.02
CA LEU A 19 -5.59 12.93 10.77
C LEU A 19 -4.46 12.02 11.25
N LYS A 20 -3.32 12.06 10.56
CA LYS A 20 -2.05 11.50 11.03
C LYS A 20 -1.13 12.64 11.44
N ASN A 21 -0.50 12.51 12.59
CA ASN A 21 0.39 13.52 13.17
C ASN A 21 -0.26 14.92 13.36
N GLY A 22 -1.59 14.99 13.40
CA GLY A 22 -2.35 16.23 13.61
C GLY A 22 -2.49 17.13 12.37
N SER A 23 -1.93 16.76 11.22
CA SER A 23 -1.93 17.60 10.01
C SER A 23 -2.26 16.84 8.73
N LEU A 24 -1.82 15.59 8.60
CA LEU A 24 -2.00 14.83 7.38
C LEU A 24 -3.41 14.24 7.33
N GLN A 25 -4.21 14.69 6.38
CA GLN A 25 -5.54 14.14 6.15
C GLN A 25 -5.44 12.69 5.65
N VAL A 26 -6.03 11.78 6.42
CA VAL A 26 -6.09 10.34 6.09
C VAL A 26 -7.46 9.98 5.55
N MET A 27 -8.52 10.51 6.16
CA MET A 27 -9.89 10.25 5.72
C MET A 27 -10.83 11.40 6.13
N MET A 28 -11.77 11.76 5.25
CA MET A 28 -12.66 12.92 5.36
C MET A 28 -14.10 12.56 4.96
N GLU A 29 -15.09 13.38 5.39
CA GLU A 29 -16.50 13.11 5.09
C GLU A 29 -16.81 13.08 3.58
N TRP A 30 -16.11 13.88 2.78
CA TRP A 30 -16.38 13.98 1.34
C TRP A 30 -16.20 12.64 0.60
N GLU A 31 -15.42 11.71 1.13
CA GLU A 31 -15.16 10.38 0.55
C GLU A 31 -16.36 9.44 0.71
N LYS A 32 -17.27 9.74 1.64
CA LYS A 32 -18.40 8.88 1.99
C LYS A 32 -19.25 8.47 0.78
N PRO A 33 -19.69 9.38 -0.12
CA PRO A 33 -20.49 8.98 -1.28
C PRO A 33 -19.75 8.02 -2.22
N TYR A 34 -18.42 8.16 -2.35
CA TYR A 34 -17.62 7.25 -3.15
C TYR A 34 -17.53 5.87 -2.51
N MET A 35 -17.22 5.79 -1.21
CA MET A 35 -17.21 4.52 -0.48
C MET A 35 -18.57 3.83 -0.54
N GLU A 36 -19.67 4.57 -0.31
CA GLU A 36 -21.02 4.02 -0.42
C GLU A 36 -21.33 3.53 -1.84
N ALA A 37 -20.85 4.20 -2.89
CA ALA A 37 -21.00 3.72 -4.27
C ALA A 37 -20.28 2.39 -4.52
N CYS A 38 -19.05 2.22 -4.01
CA CYS A 38 -18.32 0.95 -4.09
C CYS A 38 -19.07 -0.17 -3.36
N ILE A 39 -19.54 0.08 -2.14
CA ILE A 39 -20.33 -0.90 -1.37
C ILE A 39 -21.64 -1.24 -2.09
N ASN A 40 -22.36 -0.24 -2.62
CA ASN A 40 -23.61 -0.46 -3.34
C ASN A 40 -23.42 -1.31 -4.60
N ALA A 41 -22.28 -1.17 -5.29
CA ALA A 41 -21.93 -2.00 -6.44
C ALA A 41 -21.66 -3.46 -6.05
N LEU A 42 -21.09 -3.70 -4.86
CA LEU A 42 -20.88 -5.04 -4.32
C LEU A 42 -22.19 -5.74 -3.95
N LYS A 43 -23.17 -5.00 -3.41
CA LYS A 43 -24.38 -5.54 -2.75
C LYS A 43 -24.01 -6.63 -1.72
N PRO A 44 -23.33 -6.28 -0.62
CA PRO A 44 -22.74 -7.23 0.32
C PRO A 44 -23.74 -8.29 0.79
N ALA A 45 -23.30 -9.54 0.77
CA ALA A 45 -24.07 -10.68 1.25
C ALA A 45 -23.12 -11.74 1.81
N GLY A 46 -23.66 -12.70 2.56
CA GLY A 46 -22.86 -13.79 3.11
C GLY A 46 -21.79 -13.33 4.10
N ASP A 47 -20.62 -13.95 4.04
CA ASP A 47 -19.47 -13.60 4.87
C ASP A 47 -18.68 -12.47 4.20
N VAL A 48 -18.58 -11.31 4.87
CA VAL A 48 -17.95 -10.09 4.34
C VAL A 48 -16.59 -9.86 5.00
N LEU A 49 -15.57 -9.53 4.20
CA LEU A 49 -14.28 -9.02 4.65
C LEU A 49 -14.14 -7.54 4.28
N GLU A 50 -13.80 -6.71 5.26
CA GLU A 50 -13.44 -5.31 5.09
C GLU A 50 -11.99 -5.11 5.58
N ILE A 51 -11.17 -4.44 4.77
CA ILE A 51 -9.84 -3.99 5.15
C ILE A 51 -9.87 -2.48 5.34
N GLY A 52 -9.51 -2.03 6.54
CA GLY A 52 -9.54 -0.61 6.95
C GLY A 52 -10.92 -0.20 7.46
N PHE A 53 -10.97 0.33 8.68
CA PHE A 53 -12.21 0.86 9.28
C PHE A 53 -12.36 2.37 9.09
N GLY A 54 -11.27 3.12 9.24
CA GLY A 54 -11.24 4.58 9.06
C GLY A 54 -12.29 5.33 9.91
N LEU A 55 -13.20 6.04 9.24
CA LEU A 55 -14.36 6.73 9.85
C LEU A 55 -15.61 5.83 9.95
N GLY A 56 -15.55 4.58 9.48
CA GLY A 56 -16.63 3.60 9.52
C GLY A 56 -17.70 3.78 8.44
N TYR A 57 -17.44 4.53 7.36
CA TYR A 57 -18.44 4.79 6.31
C TYR A 57 -18.79 3.53 5.51
N SER A 58 -17.78 2.81 5.02
CA SER A 58 -17.94 1.51 4.37
C SER A 58 -18.60 0.51 5.32
N ALA A 59 -18.10 0.37 6.55
CA ALA A 59 -18.65 -0.52 7.56
C ALA A 59 -20.15 -0.28 7.82
N ASN A 60 -20.55 0.98 8.04
CA ASN A 60 -21.95 1.36 8.21
C ASN A 60 -22.78 1.04 6.96
N CYS A 61 -22.26 1.29 5.76
CA CYS A 61 -22.97 0.99 4.53
C CYS A 61 -23.13 -0.52 4.31
N ILE A 62 -22.10 -1.32 4.57
CA ILE A 62 -22.14 -2.79 4.52
C ILE A 62 -23.23 -3.32 5.45
N GLN A 63 -23.33 -2.81 6.67
CA GLN A 63 -24.33 -3.26 7.64
C GLN A 63 -25.78 -2.98 7.22
N LYS A 64 -26.04 -2.01 6.33
CA LYS A 64 -27.39 -1.78 5.75
C LYS A 64 -27.87 -2.99 4.95
N PHE A 65 -26.96 -3.80 4.40
CA PHE A 65 -27.27 -5.01 3.63
C PHE A 65 -27.47 -6.27 4.49
N LYS A 66 -27.24 -6.18 5.82
CA LYS A 66 -27.43 -7.28 6.78
C LYS A 66 -26.68 -8.56 6.37
N PRO A 67 -25.34 -8.51 6.23
CA PRO A 67 -24.55 -9.69 5.89
C PRO A 67 -24.65 -10.77 6.98
N LYS A 68 -24.28 -12.01 6.64
CA LYS A 68 -24.24 -13.13 7.59
C LYS A 68 -23.16 -12.92 8.64
N SER A 69 -21.98 -12.45 8.22
CA SER A 69 -20.88 -12.06 9.11
C SER A 69 -20.10 -10.91 8.49
N HIS A 70 -19.48 -10.09 9.34
CA HIS A 70 -18.70 -8.95 8.88
C HIS A 70 -17.36 -8.89 9.63
N THR A 71 -16.28 -9.26 8.95
CA THR A 71 -14.92 -9.24 9.50
C THR A 71 -14.19 -7.98 9.04
N ILE A 72 -13.73 -7.18 9.99
CA ILE A 72 -12.98 -5.95 9.71
C ILE A 72 -11.54 -6.14 10.21
N VAL A 73 -10.56 -5.94 9.32
CA VAL A 73 -9.13 -5.95 9.68
C VAL A 73 -8.64 -4.51 9.82
N GLU A 74 -8.12 -4.16 11.00
CA GLU A 74 -7.59 -2.84 11.30
C GLU A 74 -6.31 -2.95 12.14
N CYS A 75 -5.37 -2.06 11.92
CA CYS A 75 -4.05 -2.09 12.55
C CYS A 75 -3.72 -0.83 13.36
N ASP A 76 -4.35 0.31 13.08
CA ASP A 76 -4.07 1.53 13.83
C ASP A 76 -4.74 1.50 15.21
N PRO A 77 -4.01 1.73 16.32
CA PRO A 77 -4.57 1.65 17.67
C PRO A 77 -5.77 2.58 17.92
N VAL A 78 -5.77 3.81 17.38
CA VAL A 78 -6.84 4.78 17.61
C VAL A 78 -8.08 4.40 16.81
N VAL A 79 -7.88 3.95 15.57
CA VAL A 79 -8.98 3.45 14.73
C VAL A 79 -9.55 2.14 15.30
N LEU A 80 -8.70 1.26 15.84
CA LEU A 80 -9.09 0.01 16.49
C LEU A 80 -10.01 0.22 17.68
N GLU A 81 -9.72 1.21 18.54
CA GLU A 81 -10.57 1.53 19.70
C GLU A 81 -11.98 1.90 19.25
N LYS A 82 -12.09 2.75 18.23
CA LYS A 82 -13.38 3.15 17.65
C LYS A 82 -14.09 1.97 16.96
N ALA A 83 -13.38 1.18 16.16
CA ALA A 83 -13.94 0.00 15.50
C ALA A 83 -14.49 -1.02 16.51
N LYS A 84 -13.77 -1.27 17.61
CA LYS A 84 -14.20 -2.14 18.71
C LYS A 84 -15.43 -1.58 19.42
N ALA A 85 -15.48 -0.26 19.65
CA ALA A 85 -16.66 0.37 20.24
C ALA A 85 -17.89 0.26 19.32
N TRP A 86 -17.71 0.53 18.02
CA TRP A 86 -18.76 0.41 17.00
C TRP A 86 -19.27 -1.04 16.86
N ALA A 87 -18.38 -2.03 16.88
CA ALA A 87 -18.75 -3.44 16.75
C ALA A 87 -19.66 -3.94 17.89
N LYS A 88 -19.58 -3.35 19.11
CA LYS A 88 -20.44 -3.73 20.24
C LYS A 88 -21.93 -3.53 19.97
N THR A 89 -22.29 -2.60 19.08
CA THR A 89 -23.68 -2.31 18.71
C THR A 89 -24.11 -2.96 17.39
N HIS A 90 -23.23 -3.74 16.75
CA HIS A 90 -23.47 -4.38 15.46
C HIS A 90 -23.24 -5.89 15.54
N PRO A 91 -24.29 -6.68 15.83
CA PRO A 91 -24.19 -8.14 15.91
C PRO A 91 -23.62 -8.75 14.62
N GLY A 92 -22.76 -9.77 14.76
CA GLY A 92 -22.13 -10.44 13.62
C GLY A 92 -20.88 -9.74 13.08
N VAL A 93 -20.49 -8.60 13.66
CA VAL A 93 -19.21 -7.93 13.38
C VAL A 93 -18.07 -8.55 14.22
N LYS A 94 -16.94 -8.81 13.57
CA LYS A 94 -15.68 -9.25 14.20
C LYS A 94 -14.54 -8.30 13.81
N ILE A 95 -13.88 -7.73 14.81
CA ILE A 95 -12.65 -6.94 14.59
C ILE A 95 -11.44 -7.86 14.70
N VAL A 96 -10.54 -7.78 13.72
CA VAL A 96 -9.27 -8.50 13.68
C VAL A 96 -8.14 -7.47 13.74
N GLU A 97 -7.43 -7.45 14.86
CA GLU A 97 -6.36 -6.49 15.13
C GLU A 97 -5.04 -6.91 14.51
N GLY A 98 -4.54 -6.13 13.55
CA GLY A 98 -3.26 -6.26 12.86
C GLY A 98 -3.36 -5.84 11.40
N THR A 99 -2.25 -5.92 10.67
CA THR A 99 -2.25 -5.57 9.24
C THR A 99 -2.88 -6.68 8.40
N TRP A 100 -3.49 -6.34 7.26
CA TRP A 100 -4.05 -7.37 6.37
C TRP A 100 -2.99 -8.37 5.92
N GLN A 101 -1.75 -7.95 5.72
CA GLN A 101 -0.63 -8.82 5.33
C GLN A 101 -0.33 -9.88 6.38
N GLU A 102 -0.50 -9.56 7.66
CA GLU A 102 -0.28 -10.50 8.76
C GLU A 102 -1.48 -11.41 9.00
N LYS A 103 -2.69 -10.93 8.68
CA LYS A 103 -3.92 -11.60 9.08
C LYS A 103 -4.56 -12.41 7.97
N LEU A 104 -4.42 -12.00 6.71
CA LEU A 104 -5.17 -12.57 5.59
C LEU A 104 -5.06 -14.09 5.51
N ASP A 105 -3.85 -14.66 5.60
CA ASP A 105 -3.62 -16.12 5.55
C ASP A 105 -4.30 -16.90 6.70
N SER A 106 -4.61 -16.24 7.83
CA SER A 106 -5.34 -16.84 8.96
C SER A 106 -6.87 -16.73 8.84
N LEU A 107 -7.36 -16.00 7.84
CA LEU A 107 -8.78 -15.78 7.61
C LEU A 107 -9.36 -16.83 6.66
N GLY A 108 -10.70 -16.96 6.71
CA GLY A 108 -11.44 -17.89 5.86
C GLY A 108 -11.67 -17.37 4.44
N LYS A 109 -12.72 -17.91 3.80
CA LYS A 109 -13.22 -17.45 2.51
C LYS A 109 -14.47 -16.58 2.70
N PHE A 110 -14.63 -15.61 1.82
CA PHE A 110 -15.67 -14.58 1.88
C PHE A 110 -16.47 -14.54 0.59
N ASP A 111 -17.72 -14.11 0.72
CA ASP A 111 -18.65 -13.87 -0.38
C ASP A 111 -18.53 -12.43 -0.90
N THR A 112 -18.13 -11.49 -0.03
CA THR A 112 -17.89 -10.09 -0.40
C THR A 112 -16.63 -9.57 0.26
N ILE A 113 -15.80 -8.84 -0.48
CA ILE A 113 -14.55 -8.25 0.01
C ILE A 113 -14.51 -6.76 -0.37
N PHE A 114 -14.24 -5.90 0.60
CA PHE A 114 -13.97 -4.48 0.38
C PHE A 114 -12.60 -4.11 0.91
N PHE A 115 -11.82 -3.39 0.10
CA PHE A 115 -10.45 -3.00 0.42
C PHE A 115 -10.30 -1.48 0.45
N ASP A 116 -9.95 -0.94 1.61
CA ASP A 116 -9.65 0.47 1.83
C ASP A 116 -8.44 0.60 2.76
N ASP A 117 -7.25 0.48 2.18
CA ASP A 117 -6.01 0.41 2.92
C ASP A 117 -5.27 1.75 2.90
N TYR A 118 -4.92 2.24 4.08
CA TYR A 118 -4.01 3.37 4.23
C TYR A 118 -2.61 2.89 4.62
N SER A 119 -1.65 3.08 3.71
CA SER A 119 -0.25 2.75 3.98
C SER A 119 0.34 3.70 5.04
N PRO A 120 1.02 3.19 6.09
CA PRO A 120 1.75 4.04 7.04
C PRO A 120 2.96 4.77 6.43
N LEU A 121 3.27 4.50 5.16
CA LEU A 121 4.21 5.20 4.28
C LEU A 121 3.48 5.62 3.00
N SER A 122 2.36 6.31 3.13
CA SER A 122 1.61 6.82 1.97
C SER A 122 2.43 7.88 1.22
N ASN A 123 2.10 8.13 -0.04
CA ASN A 123 2.71 9.25 -0.78
C ASN A 123 2.46 10.60 -0.07
N ALA A 124 1.37 10.72 0.68
CA ALA A 124 1.07 11.86 1.53
C ALA A 124 2.07 11.98 2.70
N ASP A 125 2.48 10.86 3.32
CA ASP A 125 3.57 10.84 4.32
C ASP A 125 4.92 11.25 3.72
N ILE A 126 5.18 10.85 2.46
CA ILE A 126 6.42 11.21 1.75
C ILE A 126 6.41 12.70 1.38
N LYS A 127 5.26 13.24 1.01
CA LYS A 127 5.07 14.66 0.68
C LYS A 127 5.18 15.54 1.93
N GLU A 128 4.61 15.13 3.06
CA GLU A 128 4.74 15.82 4.35
C GLU A 128 6.17 15.76 4.94
N LEU A 129 6.92 14.67 4.68
CA LEU A 129 8.37 14.63 4.94
C LEU A 129 9.15 15.66 4.09
N GLN A 130 8.58 16.12 2.97
CA GLN A 130 9.16 17.12 2.08
C GLN A 130 8.63 18.55 2.34
N THR A 131 7.44 18.69 2.94
CA THR A 131 6.78 19.98 3.17
C THR A 131 6.26 20.14 4.60
N ASP A 132 6.90 21.06 5.35
CA ASP A 132 6.32 21.91 6.41
C ASP A 132 6.39 21.60 7.92
N SER A 133 7.38 20.84 8.42
CA SER A 133 7.83 21.03 9.82
C SER A 133 9.28 21.50 9.91
N ALA A 134 9.61 22.31 10.92
CA ALA A 134 11.00 22.71 11.20
C ALA A 134 11.85 21.46 11.53
N GLU A 135 11.27 20.49 12.24
CA GLU A 135 11.86 19.16 12.41
C GLU A 135 11.94 18.36 11.10
N GLY A 136 10.97 18.45 10.20
CA GLY A 136 10.97 17.78 8.90
C GLY A 136 12.00 18.35 7.94
N LYS A 137 12.15 19.68 7.87
CA LYS A 137 13.24 20.35 7.17
C LYS A 137 14.58 20.02 7.80
N LYS A 138 14.66 19.90 9.13
CA LYS A 138 15.87 19.48 9.84
C LYS A 138 16.20 18.01 9.58
N LEU A 139 15.21 17.10 9.57
CA LEU A 139 15.40 15.68 9.31
C LEU A 139 15.68 15.42 7.83
N ALA A 140 15.03 16.14 6.91
CA ALA A 140 15.34 16.12 5.48
C ALA A 140 16.70 16.78 5.22
N ALA A 141 17.06 17.85 5.92
CA ALA A 141 18.40 18.42 5.86
C ALA A 141 19.44 17.50 6.52
N GLU A 142 19.09 16.74 7.56
CA GLU A 142 19.97 15.75 8.20
C GLU A 142 20.08 14.47 7.36
N ALA A 143 19.01 14.05 6.69
CA ALA A 143 18.99 12.92 5.76
C ALA A 143 19.67 13.29 4.44
N ASN A 144 19.47 14.51 3.93
CA ASN A 144 20.23 15.04 2.80
C ASN A 144 21.67 15.29 3.22
N LYS A 145 21.94 15.81 4.42
CA LYS A 145 23.31 15.92 4.95
C LYS A 145 23.93 14.56 5.20
N ALA A 146 23.17 13.53 5.57
CA ALA A 146 23.64 12.16 5.70
C ALA A 146 23.84 11.51 4.34
N LYS A 147 23.00 11.79 3.35
CA LYS A 147 23.14 11.38 1.95
C LYS A 147 24.31 12.10 1.29
N ASP A 148 24.52 13.38 1.58
CA ASP A 148 25.61 14.22 1.11
C ASP A 148 26.90 13.92 1.86
N SER A 149 26.84 13.55 3.14
CA SER A 149 27.99 13.09 3.93
C SER A 149 28.35 11.66 3.57
N LEU A 150 27.39 10.81 3.24
CA LEU A 150 27.62 9.49 2.67
C LEU A 150 28.16 9.65 1.25
N ALA A 151 27.59 10.52 0.42
CA ALA A 151 28.11 10.82 -0.91
C ALA A 151 29.49 11.50 -0.82
N ALA A 152 29.78 12.32 0.19
CA ALA A 152 31.08 12.95 0.41
C ALA A 152 32.11 11.97 0.99
N ALA A 153 31.70 11.08 1.90
CA ALA A 153 32.51 9.95 2.34
C ALA A 153 32.72 8.97 1.16
N LEU A 154 31.76 8.83 0.26
CA LEU A 154 31.91 8.04 -0.97
C LEU A 154 32.80 8.77 -1.98
N LYS A 155 32.81 10.11 -2.01
CA LYS A 155 33.78 10.91 -2.76
C LYS A 155 35.22 10.71 -2.27
N GLN A 156 35.43 10.26 -1.02
CA GLN A 156 36.76 9.88 -0.54
C GLN A 156 37.29 8.59 -1.22
N PHE A 157 36.40 7.82 -1.87
CA PHE A 157 36.75 6.70 -2.75
C PHE A 157 36.81 7.11 -4.23
N ARG A 158 36.77 8.40 -4.58
CA ARG A 158 37.05 8.84 -5.96
C ARG A 158 38.45 8.38 -6.36
N GLY A 159 38.52 7.62 -7.46
CA GLY A 159 39.77 7.01 -7.95
C GLY A 159 40.02 5.57 -7.47
N VAL A 160 39.21 5.04 -6.55
CA VAL A 160 39.25 3.61 -6.22
C VAL A 160 38.52 2.83 -7.31
N LYS A 161 39.24 1.94 -7.99
CA LYS A 161 38.64 1.01 -8.96
C LYS A 161 38.21 -0.26 -8.23
N PHE A 162 36.94 -0.60 -8.34
CA PHE A 162 36.45 -1.87 -7.81
C PHE A 162 36.72 -2.97 -8.82
N SER A 163 37.28 -4.09 -8.35
CA SER A 163 37.46 -5.28 -9.16
C SER A 163 36.14 -6.01 -9.35
N ASP A 164 36.09 -6.92 -10.33
CA ASP A 164 34.93 -7.80 -10.53
C ASP A 164 34.66 -8.66 -9.29
N GLU A 165 35.69 -9.02 -8.53
CA GLU A 165 35.57 -9.80 -7.30
C GLU A 165 34.91 -8.97 -6.18
N ASP A 166 35.28 -7.70 -6.02
CA ASP A 166 34.66 -6.78 -5.06
C ASP A 166 33.16 -6.59 -5.35
N LEU A 167 32.81 -6.42 -6.62
CA LEU A 167 31.44 -6.27 -7.09
C LEU A 167 30.64 -7.56 -6.91
N GLN A 168 31.24 -8.72 -7.15
CA GLN A 168 30.60 -10.00 -6.90
C GLN A 168 30.31 -10.20 -5.41
N ASP A 169 31.26 -9.90 -4.53
CA ASP A 169 31.07 -10.04 -3.09
C ASP A 169 30.06 -9.05 -2.52
N PHE A 170 30.07 -7.81 -3.02
CA PHE A 170 29.02 -6.84 -2.73
C PHE A 170 27.64 -7.36 -3.14
N SER A 171 27.50 -7.92 -4.36
CA SER A 171 26.22 -8.43 -4.86
C SER A 171 25.61 -9.52 -3.97
N LYS A 172 26.45 -10.43 -3.45
CA LYS A 172 26.02 -11.55 -2.58
C LYS A 172 25.44 -11.08 -1.25
N GLN A 173 25.97 -9.97 -0.74
CA GLN A 173 25.67 -9.51 0.62
C GLN A 173 24.58 -8.43 0.65
N VAL A 174 24.52 -7.59 -0.38
CA VAL A 174 23.70 -6.37 -0.38
C VAL A 174 22.20 -6.67 -0.25
N LEU A 175 21.70 -7.74 -0.87
CA LEU A 175 20.29 -8.15 -0.79
C LEU A 175 19.93 -8.85 0.54
N LEU A 176 20.91 -9.19 1.37
CA LEU A 176 20.69 -9.79 2.69
C LEU A 176 20.57 -8.72 3.80
N LYS A 177 20.84 -7.44 3.47
CA LYS A 177 20.76 -6.33 4.42
C LYS A 177 19.31 -5.84 4.54
N GLN A 178 18.83 -5.67 5.77
CA GLN A 178 17.49 -5.13 6.01
C GLN A 178 17.34 -3.72 5.44
N GLY A 179 16.21 -3.47 4.76
CA GLY A 179 15.86 -2.16 4.23
C GLY A 179 16.51 -1.79 2.89
N VAL A 180 17.31 -2.68 2.28
CA VAL A 180 17.94 -2.44 0.97
C VAL A 180 17.06 -3.02 -0.15
N THR A 181 16.73 -2.20 -1.14
CA THR A 181 15.94 -2.60 -2.32
C THR A 181 16.83 -2.75 -3.55
N VAL A 182 16.38 -3.54 -4.54
CA VAL A 182 17.10 -3.70 -5.82
C VAL A 182 17.25 -2.36 -6.54
N ASP A 183 16.22 -1.52 -6.54
CA ASP A 183 16.24 -0.21 -7.19
C ASP A 183 17.22 0.76 -6.52
N TYR A 184 17.34 0.70 -5.18
CA TYR A 184 18.36 1.46 -4.45
C TYR A 184 19.77 1.04 -4.86
N VAL A 185 20.01 -0.27 -5.00
CA VAL A 185 21.30 -0.79 -5.42
C VAL A 185 21.58 -0.45 -6.90
N HIS A 186 20.58 -0.45 -7.77
CA HIS A 186 20.73 0.02 -9.15
C HIS A 186 21.16 1.49 -9.20
N SER A 187 20.47 2.38 -8.47
CA SER A 187 20.84 3.79 -8.38
C SER A 187 22.26 3.98 -7.84
N PHE A 188 22.69 3.18 -6.86
CA PHE A 188 24.04 3.24 -6.32
C PHE A 188 25.11 2.79 -7.32
N ILE A 189 24.81 1.78 -8.15
CA ILE A 189 25.73 1.30 -9.19
C ILE A 189 25.83 2.31 -10.34
N ASP A 190 24.74 3.00 -10.67
CA ASP A 190 24.75 4.13 -11.61
C ASP A 190 25.65 5.26 -11.12
N ASP A 191 25.62 5.54 -9.82
CA ASP A 191 26.51 6.51 -9.18
C ASP A 191 27.99 6.07 -9.26
N LEU A 192 28.31 4.79 -9.01
CA LEU A 192 29.68 4.26 -9.11
C LEU A 192 30.24 4.33 -10.54
N GLU A 193 29.42 4.09 -11.56
CA GLU A 193 29.80 4.27 -12.96
C GLU A 193 30.04 5.76 -13.25
N THR A 194 29.12 6.63 -12.83
CA THR A 194 29.22 8.09 -13.01
C THR A 194 30.46 8.68 -12.34
N TRP A 195 30.87 8.11 -11.21
CA TRP A 195 32.09 8.51 -10.48
C TRP A 195 33.37 7.87 -11.03
N GLY A 196 33.25 6.99 -12.03
CA GLY A 196 34.38 6.32 -12.67
C GLY A 196 35.01 5.23 -11.80
N ASN A 197 34.30 4.72 -10.79
CA ASN A 197 34.76 3.65 -9.92
C ASN A 197 34.65 2.27 -10.59
N ILE A 198 33.74 2.12 -11.55
CA ILE A 198 33.52 0.92 -12.37
C ILE A 198 33.27 1.32 -13.83
N ASP A 199 33.40 0.39 -14.77
CA ASP A 199 33.01 0.60 -16.17
C ASP A 199 31.62 0.04 -16.50
N SER A 200 31.11 0.36 -17.70
CA SER A 200 29.78 -0.06 -18.15
C SER A 200 29.62 -1.59 -18.24
N LYS A 201 30.69 -2.32 -18.54
CA LYS A 201 30.67 -3.78 -18.62
C LYS A 201 30.55 -4.38 -17.22
N GLN A 202 31.26 -3.83 -16.24
CA GLN A 202 31.16 -4.21 -14.84
C GLN A 202 29.77 -3.93 -14.27
N LYS A 203 29.17 -2.77 -14.61
CA LYS A 203 27.79 -2.43 -14.26
C LYS A 203 26.78 -3.42 -14.83
N GLU A 204 26.84 -3.70 -16.13
CA GLU A 204 25.91 -4.65 -16.77
C GLU A 204 26.01 -6.05 -16.16
N ALA A 205 27.23 -6.52 -15.88
CA ALA A 205 27.48 -7.80 -15.23
C ALA A 205 26.89 -7.83 -13.81
N PHE A 206 27.12 -6.77 -13.04
CA PHE A 206 26.59 -6.63 -11.68
C PHE A 206 25.06 -6.62 -11.65
N ILE A 207 24.42 -5.80 -12.49
CA ILE A 207 22.95 -5.72 -12.59
C ILE A 207 22.36 -7.08 -12.99
N THR A 208 22.97 -7.76 -13.97
CA THR A 208 22.53 -9.10 -14.40
C THR A 208 22.60 -10.11 -13.25
N GLN A 209 23.70 -10.11 -12.50
CA GLN A 209 23.91 -11.01 -11.36
C GLN A 209 22.94 -10.71 -10.21
N LEU A 210 22.77 -9.43 -9.85
CA LEU A 210 21.87 -8.99 -8.78
C LEU A 210 20.42 -9.41 -9.08
N ASN A 211 19.96 -9.20 -10.31
CA ASN A 211 18.61 -9.59 -10.73
C ASN A 211 18.42 -11.12 -10.75
N SER A 212 19.44 -11.87 -11.16
CA SER A 212 19.44 -13.34 -11.08
C SER A 212 19.35 -13.84 -9.63
N GLN A 213 20.11 -13.25 -8.71
CA GLN A 213 20.07 -13.58 -7.28
C GLN A 213 18.73 -13.22 -6.64
N ALA A 214 18.22 -12.00 -6.91
CA ALA A 214 16.89 -11.57 -6.46
C ALA A 214 15.78 -12.52 -6.97
N LYS A 215 15.92 -13.05 -8.19
CA LYS A 215 15.00 -14.05 -8.75
C LYS A 215 15.12 -15.41 -8.05
N LYS A 216 16.33 -15.87 -7.71
CA LYS A 216 16.57 -17.12 -6.96
C LYS A 216 16.05 -17.05 -5.53
N LEU A 217 16.23 -15.91 -4.86
CA LEU A 217 15.66 -15.63 -3.53
C LEU A 217 14.13 -15.68 -3.54
N LYS A 218 13.48 -15.28 -4.64
CA LYS A 218 12.03 -15.38 -4.84
C LYS A 218 11.52 -16.82 -5.07
N THR A 219 12.38 -17.77 -5.45
CA THR A 219 11.98 -19.16 -5.80
C THR A 219 12.18 -20.19 -4.68
N SER A 220 12.66 -19.80 -3.49
CA SER A 220 12.80 -20.71 -2.34
C SER A 220 11.45 -20.96 -1.63
N PRO A 221 10.97 -22.21 -1.48
CA PRO A 221 9.58 -22.50 -1.09
C PRO A 221 9.17 -22.17 0.36
N THR A 222 10.12 -21.81 1.25
CA THR A 222 9.85 -21.74 2.69
C THR A 222 10.00 -20.35 3.33
N GLN A 223 10.22 -19.30 2.53
CA GLN A 223 10.27 -17.92 3.04
C GLN A 223 9.48 -16.90 2.19
N SER A 224 8.74 -17.36 1.18
CA SER A 224 8.17 -16.50 0.13
C SER A 224 6.99 -15.62 0.54
N TRP A 225 6.42 -15.78 1.74
CA TRP A 225 5.25 -14.98 2.17
C TRP A 225 5.61 -13.79 3.06
N GLN A 226 6.75 -13.81 3.78
CA GLN A 226 7.09 -12.75 4.74
C GLN A 226 8.05 -11.68 4.19
N GLN A 227 8.76 -11.96 3.09
CA GLN A 227 9.79 -11.05 2.55
C GLN A 227 9.37 -10.27 1.29
N SER A 228 8.18 -10.52 0.71
CA SER A 228 7.66 -9.75 -0.44
C SER A 228 7.03 -8.39 -0.06
N LYS A 229 7.29 -7.89 1.16
CA LYS A 229 6.79 -6.58 1.58
C LYS A 229 7.42 -5.45 0.73
N GLN A 230 6.55 -4.83 -0.09
CA GLN A 230 6.62 -3.46 -0.64
C GLN A 230 7.34 -3.19 -1.98
N ILE A 231 7.04 -3.93 -3.06
CA ILE A 231 7.10 -3.36 -4.43
C ILE A 231 5.91 -3.91 -5.24
N GLY A 232 4.97 -3.05 -5.61
CA GLY A 232 3.76 -3.38 -6.38
C GLY A 232 2.52 -2.66 -5.85
N ASP A 233 1.50 -2.50 -6.69
CA ASP A 233 0.22 -1.92 -6.29
C ASP A 233 -0.38 -2.80 -5.16
N ARG A 234 -0.54 -2.22 -3.95
CA ARG A 234 -1.01 -2.94 -2.76
C ARG A 234 -2.37 -3.59 -2.99
N PHE A 235 -3.25 -2.93 -3.75
CA PHE A 235 -4.54 -3.48 -4.11
C PHE A 235 -4.38 -4.68 -5.06
N VAL A 236 -3.47 -4.63 -6.04
CA VAL A 236 -3.20 -5.77 -6.94
C VAL A 236 -2.73 -6.98 -6.13
N ILE A 237 -1.80 -6.79 -5.20
CA ILE A 237 -1.27 -7.87 -4.35
C ILE A 237 -2.38 -8.47 -3.48
N PHE A 238 -3.19 -7.62 -2.86
CA PHE A 238 -4.33 -8.05 -2.05
C PHE A 238 -5.37 -8.81 -2.88
N ALA A 239 -5.78 -8.25 -4.03
CA ALA A 239 -6.80 -8.86 -4.89
C ALA A 239 -6.35 -10.22 -5.43
N GLU A 240 -5.08 -10.38 -5.82
CA GLU A 240 -4.51 -11.65 -6.25
C GLU A 240 -4.59 -12.70 -5.13
N ALA A 241 -4.14 -12.35 -3.92
CA ALA A 241 -4.21 -13.24 -2.76
C ALA A 241 -5.66 -13.64 -2.42
N CYS A 242 -6.60 -12.69 -2.50
CA CYS A 242 -8.01 -12.96 -2.29
C CYS A 242 -8.59 -13.91 -3.34
N LEU A 243 -8.31 -13.69 -4.62
CA LEU A 243 -8.76 -14.55 -5.70
C LEU A 243 -8.26 -15.98 -5.54
N ASP A 244 -7.02 -16.17 -5.11
CA ASP A 244 -6.42 -17.49 -4.94
C ASP A 244 -6.99 -18.25 -3.74
N LYS A 245 -7.10 -17.60 -2.58
CA LYS A 245 -7.36 -18.31 -1.32
C LYS A 245 -8.63 -17.89 -0.58
N HIS A 246 -9.11 -16.67 -0.75
CA HIS A 246 -10.13 -16.07 0.13
C HIS A 246 -11.46 -15.74 -0.54
N MET A 247 -11.59 -15.86 -1.86
CA MET A 247 -12.86 -15.67 -2.57
C MET A 247 -13.54 -17.01 -2.82
N LYS A 248 -14.80 -17.13 -2.38
CA LYS A 248 -15.71 -18.22 -2.74
C LYS A 248 -16.14 -18.10 -4.23
N PRO A 249 -16.71 -19.15 -4.84
CA PRO A 249 -17.39 -19.00 -6.13
C PRO A 249 -18.46 -17.91 -6.05
N HIS A 250 -18.58 -17.08 -7.08
CA HIS A 250 -19.48 -15.92 -7.15
C HIS A 250 -19.20 -14.80 -6.13
N ALA A 251 -18.06 -14.87 -5.43
CA ALA A 251 -17.68 -13.79 -4.52
C ALA A 251 -17.30 -12.53 -5.30
N LYS A 252 -17.52 -11.37 -4.68
CA LYS A 252 -17.23 -10.06 -5.25
C LYS A 252 -16.19 -9.30 -4.43
N LEU A 253 -15.34 -8.55 -5.12
CA LEU A 253 -14.31 -7.71 -4.52
C LEU A 253 -14.31 -6.32 -5.15
N SER A 254 -14.27 -5.29 -4.31
CA SER A 254 -14.13 -3.88 -4.69
C SER A 254 -13.17 -3.17 -3.75
N ALA A 255 -12.77 -1.97 -4.10
CA ALA A 255 -11.85 -1.16 -3.32
C ALA A 255 -12.16 0.33 -3.43
N TYR A 256 -11.74 1.09 -2.42
CA TYR A 256 -11.53 2.52 -2.58
C TYR A 256 -10.27 2.74 -3.41
N MET A 257 -10.35 3.61 -4.43
CA MET A 257 -9.21 3.91 -5.32
C MET A 257 -8.86 5.38 -5.23
N GLY A 258 -7.65 5.69 -4.78
CA GLY A 258 -7.12 7.07 -4.73
C GLY A 258 -6.80 7.69 -6.09
N SER A 259 -7.17 7.04 -7.19
CA SER A 259 -7.00 7.56 -8.55
C SER A 259 -8.18 7.14 -9.43
N PRO A 260 -8.70 8.04 -10.29
CA PRO A 260 -9.73 7.72 -11.27
C PRO A 260 -9.20 6.95 -12.49
N GLU A 261 -7.90 6.64 -12.53
CA GLU A 261 -7.32 5.92 -13.66
C GLU A 261 -7.88 4.49 -13.79
N SER A 262 -8.29 4.17 -15.01
CA SER A 262 -8.73 2.83 -15.40
C SER A 262 -7.69 1.76 -15.08
N LYS A 263 -8.08 0.72 -14.33
CA LYS A 263 -7.19 -0.41 -14.05
C LYS A 263 -6.98 -1.29 -15.28
N LEU A 264 -7.83 -1.17 -16.31
CA LEU A 264 -7.59 -1.78 -17.61
C LEU A 264 -6.29 -1.29 -18.27
N LYS A 265 -5.76 -0.12 -17.87
CA LYS A 265 -4.48 0.41 -18.39
C LYS A 265 -3.28 0.06 -17.51
N HIS A 266 -3.49 -0.54 -16.34
CA HIS A 266 -2.43 -0.80 -15.37
C HIS A 266 -1.72 -2.12 -15.67
N PRO A 267 -0.44 -2.14 -16.09
CA PRO A 267 0.22 -3.36 -16.58
C PRO A 267 0.26 -4.50 -15.56
N GLU A 268 0.48 -4.18 -14.28
CA GLU A 268 0.50 -5.20 -13.23
C GLU A 268 -0.89 -5.80 -12.99
N PHE A 269 -1.95 -4.97 -13.08
CA PHE A 269 -3.33 -5.42 -12.89
C PHE A 269 -3.78 -6.28 -14.08
N GLN A 270 -3.39 -5.89 -15.31
CA GLN A 270 -3.61 -6.70 -16.51
C GLN A 270 -3.00 -8.09 -16.36
N LYS A 271 -1.71 -8.13 -15.95
CA LYS A 271 -0.93 -9.37 -15.89
C LYS A 271 -1.35 -10.32 -14.77
N ARG A 272 -1.77 -9.80 -13.62
CA ARG A 272 -2.07 -10.62 -12.43
C ARG A 272 -3.55 -10.90 -12.24
N ILE A 273 -4.40 -9.95 -12.63
CA ILE A 273 -5.85 -10.01 -12.39
C ILE A 273 -6.62 -10.25 -13.68
N LEU A 274 -6.48 -9.40 -14.70
CA LEU A 274 -7.32 -9.49 -15.91
C LEU A 274 -6.99 -10.68 -16.82
N SER A 275 -5.78 -11.24 -16.73
CA SER A 275 -5.41 -12.45 -17.47
C SER A 275 -6.08 -13.71 -16.95
N ARG A 276 -6.74 -13.64 -15.79
CA ARG A 276 -7.40 -14.78 -15.15
C ARG A 276 -8.72 -15.12 -15.86
N LYS A 277 -8.93 -16.41 -16.13
CA LYS A 277 -10.15 -16.89 -16.81
C LYS A 277 -11.33 -17.07 -15.86
N ASP A 278 -11.05 -17.25 -14.57
CA ASP A 278 -11.98 -17.50 -13.48
C ASP A 278 -12.60 -16.23 -12.90
N ILE A 279 -12.52 -15.09 -13.59
CA ILE A 279 -13.13 -13.83 -13.15
C ILE A 279 -13.96 -13.15 -14.23
N SER A 280 -14.82 -12.23 -13.81
CA SER A 280 -15.29 -11.08 -14.56
C SER A 280 -14.81 -9.79 -13.87
N TYR A 281 -14.65 -8.73 -14.66
CA TYR A 281 -14.21 -7.42 -14.17
C TYR A 281 -15.05 -6.32 -14.81
N ASN A 282 -15.49 -5.36 -13.99
CA ASN A 282 -16.16 -4.15 -14.45
C ASN A 282 -15.58 -2.93 -13.72
N GLU A 283 -15.53 -1.80 -14.43
CA GLU A 283 -15.19 -0.51 -13.84
C GLU A 283 -16.16 0.56 -14.35
N ASN A 284 -16.68 1.37 -13.43
CA ASN A 284 -17.67 2.40 -13.73
C ASN A 284 -17.21 3.74 -13.15
N PRO A 285 -17.01 4.77 -13.98
CA PRO A 285 -16.68 6.09 -13.48
C PRO A 285 -17.90 6.73 -12.81
N ILE A 286 -17.68 7.44 -11.71
CA ILE A 286 -18.69 8.24 -11.02
C ILE A 286 -18.16 9.65 -10.79
N SER A 287 -19.08 10.61 -10.58
CA SER A 287 -18.71 11.95 -10.14
C SER A 287 -18.61 12.00 -8.61
N VAL A 288 -17.60 12.70 -8.10
CA VAL A 288 -17.38 12.94 -6.67
C VAL A 288 -17.09 14.42 -6.44
N SER A 289 -17.49 14.93 -5.28
CA SER A 289 -17.24 16.33 -4.89
C SER A 289 -16.03 16.38 -3.98
N VAL A 290 -14.84 16.50 -4.58
CA VAL A 290 -13.58 16.63 -3.85
C VAL A 290 -13.38 18.09 -3.41
N PRO A 291 -13.11 18.37 -2.13
CA PRO A 291 -12.82 19.71 -1.65
C PRO A 291 -11.53 20.27 -2.24
N ASP A 292 -11.48 21.59 -2.45
CA ASP A 292 -10.31 22.29 -3.02
C ASP A 292 -9.02 22.11 -2.20
N ASN A 293 -9.15 21.82 -0.90
CA ASN A 293 -8.02 21.59 0.01
C ASN A 293 -7.58 20.11 0.10
N CYS A 294 -8.17 19.20 -0.69
CA CYS A 294 -7.74 17.80 -0.74
C CYS A 294 -6.40 17.68 -1.48
N SER A 295 -5.37 17.19 -0.79
CA SER A 295 -4.00 17.13 -1.32
C SER A 295 -3.60 15.76 -1.89
N TYR A 296 -4.47 14.76 -1.76
CA TYR A 296 -4.20 13.35 -2.07
C TYR A 296 -5.16 12.74 -3.09
N PHE A 297 -6.26 13.41 -3.43
CA PHE A 297 -7.20 12.97 -4.46
C PHE A 297 -7.42 14.13 -5.44
N GLU A 298 -7.19 13.87 -6.72
CA GLU A 298 -7.26 14.92 -7.75
C GLU A 298 -8.52 14.78 -8.61
N GLY A 299 -9.14 15.92 -8.94
CA GLY A 299 -10.28 16.00 -9.84
C GLY A 299 -11.62 15.71 -9.16
N ASN A 300 -12.64 15.40 -9.96
CA ASN A 300 -14.03 15.21 -9.52
C ASN A 300 -14.64 13.91 -10.03
N LYS A 301 -13.78 12.95 -10.37
CA LYS A 301 -14.18 11.62 -10.85
C LYS A 301 -13.53 10.57 -9.98
N ALA A 302 -14.26 9.50 -9.73
CA ALA A 302 -13.75 8.30 -9.08
C ALA A 302 -14.13 7.08 -9.91
N LEU A 303 -13.46 5.96 -9.66
CA LEU A 303 -13.68 4.71 -10.38
C LEU A 303 -14.20 3.64 -9.44
N VAL A 304 -15.41 3.15 -9.69
CA VAL A 304 -15.99 2.01 -8.96
C VAL A 304 -15.65 0.73 -9.71
N ILE A 305 -14.79 -0.10 -9.13
CA ILE A 305 -14.37 -1.37 -9.71
C ILE A 305 -15.07 -2.54 -9.03
N VAL A 306 -15.37 -3.60 -9.78
CA VAL A 306 -15.86 -4.87 -9.23
C VAL A 306 -15.16 -6.03 -9.94
N ILE A 307 -14.48 -6.86 -9.17
CA ILE A 307 -13.98 -8.17 -9.58
C ILE A 307 -14.95 -9.21 -9.03
N GLU A 308 -15.47 -10.09 -9.89
CA GLU A 308 -16.32 -11.20 -9.48
C GLU A 308 -15.68 -12.52 -9.88
N LYS A 309 -15.59 -13.45 -8.94
CA LYS A 309 -15.05 -14.79 -9.18
C LYS A 309 -16.13 -15.69 -9.78
N LYS A 310 -15.83 -16.37 -10.87
CA LYS A 310 -16.76 -17.28 -11.55
C LYS A 310 -17.00 -18.56 -10.75
#